data_AF-A0A5M3W8R6-F1
#
_entry.id   AF-A0A5M3W8R6-F1
#
_cell.length_a   1.000
_cell.length_b   1.000
_cell.length_c   1.000
_cell.angle_alpha   90.00
_cell.angle_beta   90.00
_cell.angle_gamma   90.00
#
_symmetry.space_group_name_H-M   'P 1'
#
loop_
_entity.id
_entity.type
_entity.pdbx_description
1 polymer ?
#
loop_
_entity_poly.entity_id
_entity_poly.type
_entity_poly.pdbx_seq_one_letter_code
_entity_poly.pdbx_strand_id
1 'polypeptide(L)'
;MACRERRSCGDGAKGKRLYDWGMWQVTVKDQPPAAGFVHTLLIRRSLSDPDDIEFFLAHAPIRTPTPELIAIAGLRWTIEEDNERGCRRSSAST
;
A
#
# COMPACT_ATOMS: atom_id res chain seq x y z
N MET A 1 -3.71 -15.80 -1.97
CA MET A 1 -5.17 -15.50 -2.04
C MET A 1 -5.32 -14.03 -2.42
N ALA A 2 -6.01 -13.72 -3.51
CA ALA A 2 -6.48 -12.36 -3.77
C ALA A 2 -7.67 -12.09 -2.85
N CYS A 3 -7.62 -11.04 -2.02
CA CYS A 3 -8.82 -10.48 -1.42
C CYS A 3 -9.23 -9.26 -2.25
N ARG A 4 -10.52 -9.18 -2.58
CA ARG A 4 -11.13 -8.00 -3.20
C ARG A 4 -12.02 -7.35 -2.16
N GLU A 5 -11.77 -6.08 -1.84
CA GLU A 5 -12.49 -5.36 -0.80
C GLU A 5 -12.94 -3.99 -1.31
N ARG A 6 -14.18 -3.62 -1.02
CA ARG A 6 -14.70 -2.28 -1.34
C ARG A 6 -14.51 -1.36 -0.16
N ARG A 7 -13.68 -0.33 -0.30
CA ARG A 7 -13.42 0.66 0.75
C ARG A 7 -13.21 2.05 0.18
N SER A 8 -13.47 3.04 1.03
CA SER A 8 -13.01 4.41 0.80
C SER A 8 -11.53 4.54 1.17
N CYS A 9 -10.82 5.41 0.46
CA CYS A 9 -9.44 5.82 0.77
C CYS A 9 -9.36 6.80 1.97
N GLY A 10 -10.50 7.22 2.50
CA GLY A 10 -10.65 8.32 3.45
C GLY A 10 -11.83 9.22 3.06
N ASP A 11 -12.36 9.99 4.01
CA ASP A 11 -13.42 10.97 3.73
C ASP A 11 -12.78 12.22 3.09
N GLY A 12 -12.56 12.17 1.77
CA GLY A 12 -12.05 13.33 1.02
C GLY A 12 -13.06 14.49 0.98
N ALA A 13 -12.57 15.72 0.76
CA ALA A 13 -13.38 16.94 0.69
C ALA A 13 -14.48 16.95 -0.39
N LYS A 14 -14.47 15.96 -1.31
CA LYS A 14 -15.45 15.77 -2.39
C LYS A 14 -16.46 14.64 -2.11
N GLY A 15 -16.57 14.19 -0.86
CA GLY A 15 -17.44 13.08 -0.46
C GLY A 15 -16.77 11.70 -0.54
N LYS A 16 -17.49 10.67 -0.07
CA LYS A 16 -16.98 9.29 -0.01
C LYS A 16 -16.75 8.73 -1.41
N ARG A 17 -15.49 8.72 -1.87
CA ARG A 17 -15.10 8.00 -3.09
C ARG A 17 -14.81 6.55 -2.74
N LEU A 18 -15.74 5.67 -3.09
CA LEU A 18 -15.58 4.23 -2.93
C LEU A 18 -14.79 3.66 -4.11
N TYR A 19 -13.84 2.79 -3.80
CA TYR A 19 -13.05 2.07 -4.79
C TYR A 19 -13.12 0.58 -4.49
N ASP A 20 -12.99 -0.23 -5.55
CA ASP A 20 -12.71 -1.64 -5.41
C ASP A 20 -11.20 -1.82 -5.31
N TRP A 21 -10.76 -2.44 -4.22
CA TRP A 21 -9.35 -2.72 -3.96
C TRP A 21 -9.05 -4.19 -4.16
N GLY A 22 -7.98 -4.48 -4.89
CA GLY A 22 -7.35 -5.79 -4.97
C GLY A 22 -5.99 -5.75 -4.29
N MET A 23 -5.60 -6.83 -3.62
CA MET A 23 -4.30 -6.93 -2.98
C MET A 23 -3.63 -8.26 -3.31
N TRP A 24 -2.34 -8.21 -3.59
CA TRP A 24 -1.54 -9.39 -3.89
C TRP A 24 -0.12 -9.25 -3.34
N GLN A 25 0.35 -10.25 -2.60
CA GLN A 25 1.77 -10.30 -2.23
C GLN A 25 2.60 -10.67 -3.45
N VAL A 26 3.60 -9.85 -3.76
CA VAL A 26 4.42 -9.98 -4.97
C VAL A 26 5.88 -10.17 -4.59
N THR A 27 6.64 -10.76 -5.50
CA THR A 27 8.09 -10.74 -5.46
C THR A 27 8.57 -9.68 -6.43
N VAL A 28 9.44 -8.78 -5.98
CA VAL A 28 10.05 -7.76 -6.82
C VAL A 28 11.44 -8.27 -7.21
N LYS A 29 11.70 -8.34 -8.52
CA LYS A 29 12.96 -8.85 -9.05
C LYS A 29 14.13 -8.03 -8.49
N ASP A 30 15.16 -8.72 -8.01
CA ASP A 30 16.39 -8.14 -7.45
C ASP A 30 16.18 -7.22 -6.22
N GLN A 31 14.98 -7.22 -5.63
CA GLN A 31 14.62 -6.44 -4.46
C GLN A 31 13.84 -7.32 -3.46
N PRO A 32 14.54 -8.17 -2.68
CA PRO A 32 13.88 -8.93 -1.63
C PRO A 32 13.39 -7.97 -0.53
N PRO A 33 12.22 -8.21 0.09
CA PRO A 33 11.80 -7.45 1.25
C PRO A 33 12.74 -7.71 2.43
N ALA A 34 12.77 -6.76 3.37
CA ALA A 34 13.52 -6.93 4.61
C ALA A 34 12.95 -8.07 5.47
N ALA A 35 13.74 -8.63 6.37
CA ALA A 35 13.28 -9.68 7.28
C ALA A 35 12.05 -9.20 8.08
N GLY A 36 10.94 -9.96 8.01
CA GLY A 36 9.66 -9.61 8.65
C GLY A 36 8.73 -8.71 7.81
N PHE A 37 9.14 -8.32 6.60
CA PHE A 37 8.38 -7.50 5.67
C PHE A 37 8.00 -8.27 4.41
N VAL A 38 6.99 -7.74 3.69
CA VAL A 38 6.52 -8.25 2.40
C VAL A 38 6.28 -7.10 1.43
N HIS A 39 6.44 -7.39 0.15
CA HIS A 39 5.95 -6.54 -0.92
C HIS A 39 4.50 -6.90 -1.23
N THR A 40 3.61 -5.92 -1.17
CA THR A 40 2.19 -6.07 -1.50
C THR A 40 1.83 -5.08 -2.60
N LEU A 41 1.32 -5.59 -3.71
CA LEU A 41 0.70 -4.78 -4.75
C LEU A 41 -0.76 -4.52 -4.36
N LEU A 42 -1.11 -3.25 -4.23
CA LEU A 42 -2.49 -2.80 -4.13
C LEU A 42 -2.94 -2.30 -5.49
N ILE A 43 -4.15 -2.70 -5.87
CA ILE A 43 -4.80 -2.31 -7.11
C ILE A 43 -6.06 -1.56 -6.69
N ARG A 44 -6.21 -0.32 -7.12
CA ARG A 44 -7.39 0.49 -6.87
C ARG A 44 -8.13 0.68 -8.18
N ARG A 45 -9.41 0.33 -8.22
CA ARG A 45 -10.28 0.57 -9.37
C ARG A 45 -11.45 1.45 -8.97
N SER A 46 -11.71 2.48 -9.77
CA SER A 46 -12.87 3.35 -9.61
C SER A 46 -14.18 2.62 -9.91
N LEU A 47 -15.21 2.95 -9.14
CA LEU A 47 -16.56 2.40 -9.34
C LEU A 47 -17.33 3.13 -10.44
N SER A 48 -17.06 4.43 -10.62
CA SER A 48 -17.73 5.27 -11.62
C SER A 48 -17.07 5.17 -12.99
N ASP A 49 -15.77 4.88 -13.02
CA ASP A 49 -14.99 4.69 -14.24
C ASP A 49 -14.17 3.39 -14.09
N PRO A 50 -14.67 2.24 -14.58
CA PRO A 50 -13.99 0.96 -14.44
C PRO A 50 -12.58 0.89 -15.06
N ASP A 51 -12.27 1.79 -16.00
CA ASP A 51 -10.98 1.85 -16.69
C ASP A 51 -9.96 2.71 -15.91
N ASP A 52 -10.43 3.50 -14.94
CA ASP A 52 -9.57 4.22 -13.99
C ASP A 52 -9.04 3.26 -12.91
N ILE A 53 -7.82 2.78 -13.15
CA ILE A 53 -7.09 1.81 -12.33
C ILE A 53 -5.73 2.39 -11.93
N GLU A 54 -5.42 2.32 -10.63
CA GLU A 54 -4.13 2.71 -10.07
C GLU A 54 -3.48 1.55 -9.32
N PHE A 55 -2.14 1.56 -9.29
CA PHE A 55 -1.33 0.52 -8.67
C PHE A 55 -0.40 1.14 -7.62
N PHE A 56 -0.29 0.49 -6.46
CA PHE A 56 0.59 0.90 -5.37
C PHE A 56 1.42 -0.30 -4.90
N LEU A 57 2.73 -0.12 -4.79
CA LEU A 57 3.61 -1.12 -4.17
C LEU A 57 3.87 -0.72 -2.71
N ALA A 58 3.46 -1.56 -1.77
CA ALA A 58 3.73 -1.39 -0.35
C ALA A 58 4.82 -2.35 0.12
N HIS A 59 5.84 -1.82 0.79
CA HIS A 59 6.77 -2.57 1.63
C HIS A 59 6.31 -2.40 3.07
N ALA A 60 5.76 -3.46 3.66
CA ALA A 60 5.13 -3.40 4.98
C ALA A 60 5.38 -4.68 5.78
N PRO A 61 5.30 -4.63 7.12
CA PRO A 61 5.34 -5.84 7.95
C PRO A 61 4.34 -6.91 7.48
N ILE A 62 4.70 -8.19 7.60
CA ILE A 62 3.87 -9.34 7.17
C ILE A 62 2.42 -9.29 7.69
N ARG A 63 2.21 -8.67 8.85
CA ARG A 63 0.92 -8.64 9.56
C ARG A 63 0.19 -7.30 9.44
N THR A 64 0.63 -6.40 8.58
CA THR A 64 -0.07 -5.12 8.38
C THR A 64 -1.47 -5.38 7.83
N PRO A 65 -2.54 -4.95 8.52
CA PRO A 65 -3.90 -5.15 8.06
C PRO A 65 -4.18 -4.44 6.74
N THR A 66 -4.97 -5.08 5.87
CA THR A 66 -5.48 -4.49 4.62
C THR A 66 -6.03 -3.07 4.77
N PRO A 67 -6.87 -2.76 5.78
CA PRO A 67 -7.41 -1.40 5.95
C PRO A 67 -6.34 -0.34 6.16
N GLU A 68 -5.24 -0.69 6.82
CA GLU A 68 -4.13 0.21 7.10
C GLU A 68 -3.35 0.51 5.81
N LEU A 69 -3.08 -0.53 5.00
CA LEU A 69 -2.45 -0.35 3.69
C LEU A 69 -3.31 0.51 2.75
N ILE A 70 -4.62 0.30 2.73
CA ILE A 70 -5.57 1.11 1.95
C ILE A 70 -5.58 2.57 2.44
N ALA A 71 -5.59 2.78 3.76
CA ALA A 71 -5.55 4.13 4.33
C ALA A 71 -4.24 4.84 3.96
N ILE A 72 -3.09 4.18 4.09
CA ILE A 72 -1.78 4.73 3.70
C ILE A 72 -1.74 5.08 2.21
N ALA A 73 -2.26 4.21 1.34
CA ALA A 73 -2.37 4.50 -0.09
C ALA A 73 -3.31 5.69 -0.38
N GLY A 74 -4.39 5.82 0.40
CA GLY A 74 -5.34 6.93 0.31
C GLY A 74 -4.79 8.29 0.76
N LEU A 75 -3.89 8.30 1.74
CA LEU A 75 -3.18 9.49 2.20
C LEU A 75 -2.14 9.98 1.17
N ARG A 76 -1.69 9.11 0.27
CA ARG A 76 -0.56 9.32 -0.66
C ARG A 76 -0.90 10.07 -1.95
N TRP A 77 -2.04 10.78 -1.98
CA TRP A 77 -2.30 11.83 -2.99
C TRP A 77 -1.46 13.10 -2.77
N THR A 78 -0.57 13.09 -1.77
CA THR A 78 0.53 14.04 -1.67
C THR A 78 1.81 13.23 -1.47
N ILE A 79 2.83 13.50 -2.29
CA ILE A 79 4.24 13.06 -2.17
C ILE A 79 4.61 11.85 -3.04
N GLU A 80 5.07 12.18 -4.27
CA GLU A 80 6.27 11.59 -4.87
C GLU A 80 7.40 11.59 -3.85
N GLU A 81 8.07 10.45 -3.69
CA GLU A 81 9.28 10.25 -2.90
C GLU A 81 9.15 10.28 -1.37
N ASP A 82 9.15 9.09 -0.77
CA ASP A 82 9.84 8.90 0.52
C ASP A 82 10.14 7.41 0.72
N ASN A 83 11.18 6.94 0.02
CA ASN A 83 11.80 5.63 0.26
C ASN A 83 13.10 5.78 1.09
N GLU A 84 13.27 6.90 1.80
CA GLU A 84 14.54 7.29 2.45
C GLU A 84 14.48 7.37 3.99
N ARG A 85 13.61 6.58 4.64
CA ARG A 85 13.71 6.33 6.09
C ARG A 85 14.12 4.90 6.41
N GLY A 86 15.08 4.40 5.63
CA GLY A 86 15.71 3.09 5.78
C GLY A 86 17.17 3.14 6.22
N CYS A 87 17.59 4.02 7.14
CA CYS A 87 18.84 3.81 7.88
C CYS A 87 18.95 4.67 9.15
N ARG A 88 18.62 4.11 10.32
CA ARG A 88 19.38 4.41 11.54
C ARG A 88 20.12 3.16 11.96
N ARG A 89 21.41 3.14 11.65
CA ARG A 89 22.40 2.29 12.30
C ARG A 89 22.66 2.83 13.71
N SER A 90 22.55 1.96 14.70
CA SER A 90 23.45 1.85 15.87
C SER A 90 22.86 0.80 16.81
N SER A 91 23.30 -0.45 16.72
CA SER A 91 24.50 -1.03 17.36
C SER A 91 24.14 -1.67 18.70
N ALA A 92 24.10 -3.01 18.69
CA ALA A 92 24.23 -3.83 19.88
C ALA A 92 25.67 -3.71 20.43
N SER A 93 25.81 -3.57 21.74
CA SER A 93 27.03 -3.87 22.48
C SER A 93 26.66 -4.39 23.87
N THR A 94 27.01 -5.66 24.08
CA THR A 94 27.42 -6.39 25.29
C THR A 94 26.64 -6.20 26.59
#